data_AF-A0A0R2JVQ8-F1
#
_entry.id   AF-A0A0R2JVQ8-F1
#
_cell.length_a   1.000
_cell.length_b   1.000
_cell.length_c   1.000
_cell.angle_alpha   90.00
_cell.angle_beta   90.00
_cell.angle_gamma   90.00
#
_symmetry.space_group_name_H-M   'P 1'
#
loop_
_entity.id
_entity.type
_entity.pdbx_description
1 polymer ?
#
loop_
_entity_poly.entity_id
_entity_poly.type
_entity_poly.pdbx_seq_one_letter_code
_entity_poly.pdbx_strand_id
1 'polypeptide(L)' 'MATITVRVSTEEKEWLQEMADFYGISLSELVKNYSIEQIEDEYDRQTAVTAHKLWLKDNKKSEPIEKVMRDLDLLDK' A
#
# COMPACT_ATOMS: atom_id res chain seq x y z
N MET A 1 11.79 -18.54 4.20
CA MET A 1 11.58 -17.15 4.65
C MET A 1 12.60 -16.27 3.95
N ALA A 2 12.20 -15.08 3.51
CA ALA A 2 13.12 -14.10 2.94
C ALA A 2 13.62 -13.16 4.04
N THR A 3 14.87 -12.70 3.94
CA THR A 3 15.49 -11.79 4.92
C THR A 3 15.77 -10.46 4.26
N ILE A 4 15.42 -9.36 4.94
CA ILE A 4 15.74 -7.99 4.53
C ILE A 4 16.69 -7.41 5.56
N THR A 5 17.79 -6.82 5.10
CA THR A 5 18.75 -6.11 5.96
C THR A 5 18.69 -4.62 5.64
N VAL A 6 18.34 -3.82 6.64
CA VAL A 6 18.30 -2.36 6.54
C VAL A 6 19.48 -1.79 7.33
N ARG A 7 20.23 -0.86 6.74
CA ARG A 7 21.25 -0.09 7.47
C ARG A 7 20.62 1.20 7.96
N VAL A 8 20.82 1.47 9.24
CA VAL A 8 20.35 2.66 9.96
C VAL A 8 21.48 3.17 10.83
N SER A 9 21.37 4.42 11.28
CA SER A 9 22.24 4.96 12.33
C SER A 9 21.94 4.32 13.69
N THR A 10 22.83 4.52 14.66
CA THR A 10 22.61 4.05 16.04
C THR A 10 21.37 4.71 16.65
N GLU A 11 21.21 6.03 16.46
CA GLU A 11 20.10 6.81 16.99
C GLU A 11 18.76 6.37 16.39
N GLU A 12 18.71 6.12 15.08
CA GLU A 12 17.52 5.61 14.41
C GLU A 12 17.12 4.23 14.92
N LYS A 13 18.11 3.35 15.18
CA LYS A 13 17.84 2.02 15.72
C LYS A 13 17.26 2.09 17.13
N GLU A 14 17.83 2.93 17.99
CA GLU A 14 17.34 3.14 19.36
C GLU A 14 15.90 3.66 19.36
N TRP A 15 15.64 4.69 18.54
CA TRP A 15 14.30 5.24 18.40
C TRP A 15 13.29 4.20 17.88
N LEU A 16 13.63 3.43 16.84
CA LEU A 16 12.74 2.38 16.32
C LEU A 16 12.49 1.28 17.36
N GLN A 17 13.48 0.95 18.20
CA GLN A 17 13.31 -0.03 19.26
C GLN A 17 12.35 0.49 20.34
N GLU A 18 12.48 1.74 20.76
CA GLU A 18 11.54 2.37 21.70
C GLU A 18 10.11 2.39 21.16
N MET A 19 9.96 2.66 19.86
CA MET A 19 8.64 2.60 19.20
C MET A 19 8.08 1.18 19.18
N ALA A 20 8.89 0.18 18.87
CA ALA A 20 8.46 -1.22 18.88
C ALA A 20 7.98 -1.63 20.28
N ASP A 21 8.74 -1.27 21.31
CA ASP A 21 8.41 -1.52 22.71
C ASP A 21 7.12 -0.78 23.13
N PHE A 22 6.95 0.47 22.70
CA PHE A 22 5.74 1.27 22.94
C PHE A 22 4.48 0.61 22.35
N TYR A 23 4.57 0.09 21.12
CA TYR A 23 3.48 -0.63 20.47
C TYR A 23 3.34 -2.08 20.95
N GLY A 24 4.28 -2.60 21.76
CA GLY A 24 4.29 -3.96 22.26
C GLY A 24 4.51 -5.01 21.17
N ILE A 25 5.20 -4.66 20.08
CA ILE A 25 5.50 -5.53 18.93
C ILE A 25 7.00 -5.65 18.71
N SER A 26 7.44 -6.61 17.87
CA SER A 26 8.86 -6.71 17.53
C SER A 26 9.31 -5.57 16.60
N LEU A 27 10.60 -5.22 16.65
CA LEU A 27 11.20 -4.25 15.71
C LEU A 27 10.97 -4.65 14.25
N SER A 28 11.04 -5.95 13.93
CA SER A 28 10.74 -6.44 12.58
C SER A 28 9.26 -6.26 12.20
N GLU A 29 8.32 -6.45 13.12
CA GLU A 29 6.90 -6.18 12.85
C GLU A 29 6.63 -4.69 12.69
N LEU A 30 7.25 -3.84 13.51
CA LEU A 30 7.14 -2.39 13.38
C LEU A 30 7.60 -1.95 11.98
N VAL A 31 8.82 -2.33 11.59
CA VAL A 31 9.38 -1.98 10.28
C VAL A 31 8.51 -2.56 9.17
N LYS A 32 8.08 -3.82 9.28
CA LYS A 32 7.24 -4.46 8.26
C LYS A 32 5.91 -3.73 8.08
N ASN A 33 5.17 -3.49 9.16
CA ASN A 33 3.84 -2.91 9.08
C ASN A 33 3.90 -1.51 8.51
N TYR A 34 4.72 -0.63 9.10
CA TYR A 34 4.79 0.76 8.68
C TYR A 34 5.46 0.96 7.32
N SER A 35 6.42 0.10 6.92
CA SER A 35 7.01 0.21 5.58
C SER A 35 6.05 -0.28 4.52
N ILE A 36 5.38 -1.42 4.74
CA ILE A 36 4.49 -2.00 3.73
C ILE A 36 3.25 -1.12 3.56
N GLU A 37 2.61 -0.71 4.65
CA GLU A 37 1.41 0.14 4.61
C GLU A 37 1.67 1.45 3.86
N GLN A 38 2.77 2.15 4.17
CA GLN A 38 3.13 3.40 3.47
C GLN A 38 3.47 3.17 1.98
N ILE A 39 4.09 2.03 1.66
CA ILE A 39 4.40 1.69 0.26
C ILE A 39 3.13 1.34 -0.51
N GLU A 40 2.19 0.62 0.12
CA GLU A 40 0.87 0.31 -0.44
C GLU A 40 0.05 1.58 -0.69
N ASP A 41 -0.01 2.49 0.28
CA ASP A 41 -0.66 3.79 0.13
C ASP A 41 -0.08 4.61 -1.05
N GLU A 42 1.25 4.64 -1.16
CA GLU A 42 1.93 5.33 -2.25
C GLU A 42 1.63 4.67 -3.62
N TYR A 43 1.65 3.34 -3.66
CA TYR A 43 1.33 2.57 -4.86
C TYR A 43 -0.12 2.82 -5.31
N ASP A 44 -1.08 2.78 -4.39
CA ASP A 44 -2.49 3.03 -4.66
C ASP A 44 -2.71 4.45 -5.16
N ARG A 45 -2.05 5.44 -4.54
CA ARG A 45 -2.09 6.83 -5.00
C ARG A 45 -1.60 6.97 -6.44
N GLN A 46 -0.45 6.37 -6.79
CA GLN A 46 0.09 6.43 -8.15
C GLN A 46 -0.81 5.72 -9.16
N THR A 47 -1.38 4.59 -8.77
CA THR A 47 -2.33 3.82 -9.59
C THR A 47 -3.58 4.64 -9.87
N ALA A 48 -4.18 5.26 -8.86
CA ALA A 48 -5.34 6.14 -9.01
C ALA A 48 -5.05 7.34 -9.90
N VAL A 49 -3.90 8.02 -9.72
CA VAL A 49 -3.47 9.13 -10.57
C VAL A 49 -3.33 8.70 -12.03
N THR A 50 -2.76 7.52 -12.26
CA THR A 50 -2.55 6.97 -13.60
C THR A 50 -3.87 6.60 -14.26
N ALA A 51 -4.75 5.88 -13.55
CA ALA A 51 -6.07 5.51 -14.02
C ALA A 51 -6.91 6.75 -14.38
N HIS A 52 -6.91 7.77 -13.52
CA HIS A 52 -7.61 9.02 -13.79
C HIS A 52 -7.08 9.75 -15.04
N LYS A 53 -5.75 9.80 -15.23
CA LYS A 53 -5.16 10.38 -16.44
C LYS A 53 -5.57 9.63 -17.71
N LEU A 54 -5.63 8.30 -17.66
CA LEU A 54 -6.06 7.48 -18.80
C LEU A 54 -7.54 7.69 -19.12
N TRP A 55 -8.40 7.74 -18.09
CA TRP A 55 -9.82 8.04 -18.25
C TRP A 55 -10.07 9.42 -18.87
N LEU A 56 -9.33 10.45 -18.44
CA LEU A 56 -9.38 11.78 -19.05
C LEU A 56 -8.96 11.76 -20.53
N LYS A 57 -7.91 11.00 -20.88
CA LYS A 57 -7.43 10.85 -22.27
C LYS A 57 -8.44 10.10 -23.15
N ASP A 58 -9.19 9.17 -22.56
CA ASP A 58 -10.25 8.43 -23.25
C ASP A 58 -11.60 9.17 -23.24
N ASN A 59 -11.58 10.51 -23.16
CA ASN A 59 -12.76 11.36 -23.18
C ASN A 59 -13.80 11.04 -22.11
N LYS A 60 -13.34 10.57 -20.93
CA LYS A 60 -14.19 10.25 -19.79
C LYS A 60 -15.24 9.18 -20.10
N LYS A 61 -14.92 8.23 -20.99
CA LYS A 61 -15.82 7.11 -21.28
C LYS A 61 -16.24 6.40 -19.99
N SER A 62 -17.53 6.13 -19.90
CA SER A 62 -18.14 5.39 -18.80
C SER A 62 -18.62 4.05 -19.32
N GLU A 63 -18.39 3.01 -18.52
CA GLU A 63 -18.94 1.68 -18.77
C GLU A 63 -20.23 1.51 -17.94
N PRO A 64 -21.24 0.77 -18.43
CA PRO A 64 -22.41 0.42 -17.65
C PRO A 64 -22.03 -0.31 -16.36
N ILE A 65 -22.72 0.01 -15.26
CA ILE A 65 -22.39 -0.56 -13.93
C ILE A 65 -22.54 -2.08 -13.91
N GLU A 66 -23.47 -2.64 -14.68
CA GLU A 66 -23.69 -4.08 -14.81
C GLU A 66 -22.51 -4.79 -15.48
N LYS A 67 -21.83 -4.12 -16.42
CA LYS A 67 -20.61 -4.64 -17.04
C LYS A 67 -19.45 -4.60 -16.05
N VAL A 68 -19.28 -3.48 -15.35
CA VAL A 68 -18.24 -3.33 -14.32
C VAL A 68 -18.40 -4.35 -13.20
N MET A 69 -19.62 -4.56 -12.70
CA MET A 69 -19.88 -5.56 -11.65
C MET A 69 -19.62 -6.98 -12.13
N ARG A 70 -19.87 -7.29 -13.41
CA ARG A 70 -19.51 -8.58 -14.02
C ARG A 70 -18.00 -8.76 -14.12
N ASP A 71 -17.29 -7.73 -14.59
CA ASP A 71 -15.83 -7.77 -14.78
C ASP A 71 -15.09 -7.90 -13.44
N LEU A 72 -15.68 -7.42 -12.35
CA LEU A 72 -15.14 -7.52 -10.98
C LEU A 72 -15.64 -8.74 -10.19
N ASP A 73 -16.40 -9.65 -10.82
CA ASP A 73 -17.00 -10.83 -10.15
C ASP A 73 -17.88 -10.44 -8.93
N LEU A 74 -18.49 -9.24 -8.98
CA LEU A 74 -19.38 -8.69 -7.95
C LEU A 74 -20.87 -8.92 -8.25
N LEU A 75 -21.19 -9.46 -9.44
CA LEU A 75 -22.49 -10.06 -9.69
C LEU A 75 -22.39 -11.51 -9.20
N ASP A 76 -23.17 -11.84 -8.17
CA ASP A 76 -23.21 -13.16 -7.55
C ASP A 76 -23.26 -14.32 -8.56
N LYS A 77 -22.75 -15.47 -8.11
CA LYS A 77 -22.98 -16.81 -8.68
C LYS A 77 -24.46 -17.07 -9.00
#